data_AF-A0AAP2JWT5-F1
#
_entry.id   AF-A0AAP2JWT5-F1
#
_cell.length_a   1.000
_cell.length_b   1.000
_cell.length_c   1.000
_cell.angle_alpha   90.00
_cell.angle_beta   90.00
_cell.angle_gamma   90.00
#
_symmetry.space_group_name_H-M   'P 1'
#
loop_
_entity.id
_entity.type
_entity.pdbx_description
1 polymer ?
#
loop_
_entity_poly.entity_id
_entity_poly.type
_entity_poly.pdbx_seq_one_letter_code
_entity_poly.pdbx_strand_id
1 'polypeptide(L)'
;MLIKVLFIASLLLPAVSYSSSLEQEDIAVNNLIRSMVEDDANTFLRHGKTVFFNGIGSYSSNEIIADYRSNELYANKKYLNKVLRITGKASEIRADSSGNGIIEMGNAGYSTGLRLHIDGDSEYAINLTKGAPVDVICVGGKLAHGVPVMQDCSSASEYTDILSNAYLSGLNKDPDTKAIFYSILKGNESELYKPCLAGAKECLDAIQSLVREGINPWDKAEIYLRAHYPEVEKKHNPLFK
;
A
#
# COMPACT_ATOMS: atom_id res chain seq x y z
N MET A 1 61.62 22.84 40.41
CA MET A 1 60.88 21.77 39.70
C MET A 1 59.45 22.22 39.54
N LEU A 2 59.06 22.70 38.35
CA LEU A 2 57.66 22.96 38.00
C LEU A 2 57.38 22.21 36.70
N ILE A 3 56.52 21.19 36.78
CA ILE A 3 56.12 20.34 35.67
C ILE A 3 55.03 21.09 34.89
N LYS A 4 55.36 21.52 33.67
CA LYS A 4 54.38 22.02 32.69
C LYS A 4 53.68 20.80 32.07
N VAL A 5 52.43 20.55 32.47
CA VAL A 5 51.55 19.59 31.79
C VAL A 5 50.86 20.34 30.64
N LEU A 6 51.23 20.00 29.41
CA LEU A 6 50.59 20.46 28.18
C LEU A 6 49.33 19.60 27.96
N PHE A 7 48.14 20.18 28.11
CA PHE A 7 46.88 19.53 27.74
C PHE A 7 46.68 19.68 26.22
N ILE A 8 46.85 18.59 25.47
CA ILE A 8 46.49 18.50 24.05
C ILE A 8 44.98 18.22 24.00
N ALA A 9 44.18 19.24 23.76
CA ALA A 9 42.77 19.09 23.43
C ALA A 9 42.66 18.72 21.94
N SER A 10 42.63 17.42 21.65
CA SER A 10 42.23 16.91 20.34
C SER A 10 40.74 17.18 20.11
N LEU A 11 40.45 18.22 19.32
CA LEU A 11 39.14 18.46 18.73
C LEU A 11 38.78 17.29 17.82
N LEU A 12 38.12 16.28 18.38
CA LEU A 12 37.32 15.32 17.63
C LEU A 12 36.07 16.07 17.13
N LEU A 13 36.20 16.79 16.02
CA LEU A 13 35.04 17.20 15.26
C LEU A 13 34.37 15.91 14.75
N PRO A 14 33.09 15.63 15.09
CA PRO A 14 32.38 14.54 14.45
C PRO A 14 32.42 14.83 12.95
N ALA A 15 32.90 13.87 12.17
CA ALA A 15 32.80 13.93 10.73
C ALA A 15 31.31 13.98 10.37
N VAL A 16 30.80 15.18 10.14
CA VAL A 16 29.48 15.38 9.54
C VAL A 16 29.64 14.91 8.10
N SER A 17 29.24 13.67 7.84
CA SER A 17 29.13 13.15 6.48
C SER A 17 28.06 13.96 5.76
N TYR A 18 28.48 14.95 4.96
CA TYR A 18 27.58 15.62 4.05
C TYR A 18 27.21 14.61 2.96
N SER A 19 25.97 14.11 2.98
CA SER A 19 25.44 13.33 1.86
C SER A 19 25.49 14.19 0.61
N SER A 20 25.84 13.58 -0.52
CA SER A 20 25.92 14.31 -1.78
C SER A 20 24.54 14.84 -2.17
N SER A 21 24.46 15.93 -2.93
CA SER A 21 23.17 16.48 -3.40
C SER A 21 22.36 15.46 -4.20
N LEU A 22 23.04 14.59 -4.96
CA LEU A 22 22.42 13.48 -5.71
C LEU A 22 21.76 12.46 -4.78
N GLU A 23 22.43 12.10 -3.68
CA GLU A 23 21.91 11.17 -2.68
C GLU A 23 20.68 11.75 -1.97
N GLN A 24 20.70 13.04 -1.65
CA GLN A 24 19.56 13.73 -1.03
C GLN A 24 18.35 13.78 -1.98
N GLU A 25 18.57 14.05 -3.27
CA GLU A 25 17.52 13.99 -4.28
C GLU A 25 16.90 12.59 -4.38
N ASP A 26 17.72 11.54 -4.41
CA ASP A 26 17.21 10.16 -4.46
C ASP A 26 16.39 9.80 -3.22
N ILE A 27 16.82 10.23 -2.03
CA ILE A 27 16.05 10.07 -0.78
C ILE A 27 14.69 10.78 -0.90
N ALA A 28 14.68 12.04 -1.34
CA ALA A 28 13.44 12.81 -1.48
C ALA A 28 12.48 12.18 -2.51
N VAL A 29 13.00 11.68 -3.64
CA VAL A 29 12.20 10.96 -4.65
C VAL A 29 11.65 9.65 -4.07
N ASN A 30 12.46 8.87 -3.35
CA ASN A 30 12.00 7.64 -2.68
C ASN A 30 10.87 7.92 -1.69
N ASN A 31 10.99 9.00 -0.91
CA ASN A 31 9.97 9.40 0.06
C ASN A 31 8.69 9.92 -0.62
N LEU A 32 8.80 10.56 -1.78
CA LEU A 32 7.66 10.95 -2.60
C LEU A 32 6.92 9.75 -3.20
N ILE A 33 7.65 8.74 -3.69
CA ILE A 33 7.04 7.47 -4.13
C ILE A 33 6.35 6.78 -2.96
N ARG A 34 7.03 6.72 -1.81
CA ARG A 34 6.49 6.13 -0.58
C ARG A 34 5.22 6.81 -0.11
N SER A 35 5.22 8.14 -0.05
CA SER A 35 4.05 8.91 0.40
C SER A 35 2.82 8.64 -0.45
N MET A 36 3.00 8.54 -1.78
CA MET A 36 1.93 8.23 -2.71
C MET A 36 1.39 6.79 -2.55
N VAL A 37 2.26 5.79 -2.42
CA VAL A 37 1.83 4.40 -2.21
C VAL A 37 1.11 4.24 -0.87
N GLU A 38 1.66 4.83 0.20
CA GLU A 38 1.08 4.77 1.54
C GLU A 38 -0.27 5.51 1.61
N ASP A 39 -0.41 6.68 0.97
CA ASP A 39 -1.69 7.38 0.90
C ASP A 39 -2.75 6.59 0.12
N ASP A 40 -2.37 5.97 -0.99
CA ASP A 40 -3.26 5.13 -1.78
C ASP A 40 -3.70 3.88 -1.01
N ALA A 41 -2.77 3.21 -0.31
CA ALA A 41 -3.08 2.07 0.56
C ALA A 41 -4.03 2.46 1.70
N ASN A 42 -3.76 3.58 2.37
CA ASN A 42 -4.64 4.10 3.42
C ASN A 42 -6.02 4.49 2.87
N THR A 43 -6.07 5.06 1.67
CA THR A 43 -7.32 5.37 0.98
C THR A 43 -8.07 4.09 0.61
N PHE A 44 -7.37 3.05 0.16
CA PHE A 44 -7.96 1.73 -0.06
C PHE A 44 -8.61 1.24 1.23
N LEU A 45 -7.87 1.18 2.34
CA LEU A 45 -8.38 0.70 3.63
C LEU A 45 -9.62 1.49 4.12
N ARG A 46 -9.73 2.78 3.79
CA ARG A 46 -10.92 3.59 4.08
C ARG A 46 -12.07 3.44 3.08
N HIS A 47 -12.01 2.47 2.18
CA HIS A 47 -12.98 2.24 1.09
C HIS A 47 -13.05 3.40 0.07
N GLY A 48 -11.96 4.17 -0.05
CA GLY A 48 -11.81 5.22 -1.05
C GLY A 48 -11.43 4.68 -2.43
N LYS A 49 -11.44 5.56 -3.42
CA LYS A 49 -10.95 5.26 -4.77
C LYS A 49 -9.43 5.35 -4.80
N THR A 50 -8.80 4.36 -5.40
CA THR A 50 -7.34 4.23 -5.44
C THR A 50 -6.83 4.06 -6.84
N VAL A 51 -5.52 4.24 -7.02
CA VAL A 51 -4.82 4.02 -8.28
C VAL A 51 -4.21 2.62 -8.30
N PHE A 52 -3.51 2.22 -7.23
CA PHE A 52 -2.79 0.95 -7.19
C PHE A 52 -3.72 -0.22 -6.87
N PHE A 53 -4.79 0.00 -6.10
CA PHE A 53 -5.72 -1.05 -5.67
C PHE A 53 -7.07 -1.07 -6.43
N ASN A 54 -7.18 -0.35 -7.56
CA ASN A 54 -8.45 -0.18 -8.29
C ASN A 54 -9.02 -1.48 -8.92
N GLY A 55 -8.18 -2.50 -9.10
CA GLY A 55 -8.57 -3.79 -9.67
C GLY A 55 -9.28 -4.72 -8.68
N ILE A 56 -9.31 -4.37 -7.39
CA ILE A 56 -9.88 -5.21 -6.33
C ILE A 56 -11.32 -4.78 -6.08
N GLY A 57 -12.28 -5.60 -6.53
CA GLY A 57 -13.68 -5.36 -6.26
C GLY A 57 -14.00 -5.50 -4.77
N SER A 58 -14.79 -4.57 -4.22
CA SER A 58 -15.20 -4.58 -2.81
C SER A 58 -16.67 -4.96 -2.67
N TYR A 59 -16.95 -5.96 -1.84
CA TYR A 59 -18.25 -6.57 -1.68
C TYR A 59 -18.55 -6.84 -0.20
N SER A 60 -19.83 -6.81 0.17
CA SER A 60 -20.25 -7.30 1.48
C SER A 60 -20.47 -8.81 1.46
N SER A 61 -20.30 -9.47 2.61
CA SER A 61 -20.60 -10.89 2.76
C SER A 61 -22.04 -11.21 2.33
N ASN A 62 -22.99 -10.32 2.65
CA ASN A 62 -24.41 -10.49 2.32
C ASN A 62 -24.66 -10.40 0.81
N GLU A 63 -23.96 -9.51 0.10
CA GLU A 63 -24.05 -9.40 -1.35
C GLU A 63 -23.57 -10.69 -2.02
N ILE A 64 -22.41 -11.20 -1.62
CA ILE A 64 -21.85 -12.44 -2.17
C ILE A 64 -22.81 -13.61 -1.93
N ILE A 65 -23.34 -13.74 -0.71
CA ILE A 65 -24.31 -14.78 -0.36
C ILE A 65 -25.58 -14.66 -1.21
N ALA A 66 -26.10 -13.45 -1.39
CA ALA A 66 -27.29 -13.20 -2.20
C ALA A 66 -27.06 -13.56 -3.67
N ASP A 67 -25.92 -13.19 -4.24
CA ASP A 67 -25.57 -13.50 -5.62
C ASP A 67 -25.50 -15.02 -5.86
N TYR A 68 -24.84 -15.77 -4.97
CA TYR A 68 -24.76 -17.23 -5.08
C TYR A 68 -26.11 -17.92 -4.91
N ARG A 69 -26.97 -17.40 -4.02
CA ARG A 69 -28.34 -17.91 -3.85
C ARG A 69 -29.23 -17.62 -5.04
N SER A 70 -29.06 -16.45 -5.65
CA SER A 70 -29.87 -16.03 -6.80
C SER A 70 -29.45 -16.77 -8.07
N ASN A 71 -28.14 -16.87 -8.33
CA ASN A 71 -27.59 -17.49 -9.52
C ASN A 71 -26.10 -17.79 -9.37
N GLU A 72 -25.77 -19.06 -9.12
CA GLU A 72 -24.38 -19.52 -8.99
C GLU A 72 -23.52 -19.23 -10.23
N LEU A 73 -24.06 -19.37 -11.45
CA LEU A 73 -23.29 -19.13 -12.69
C LEU A 73 -22.90 -17.65 -12.82
N TYR A 74 -23.81 -16.75 -12.45
CA TYR A 74 -23.53 -15.32 -12.39
C TYR A 74 -22.48 -15.02 -11.32
N ALA A 75 -22.64 -15.56 -10.11
CA ALA A 75 -21.72 -15.36 -9.01
C ALA A 75 -20.31 -15.88 -9.36
N ASN A 76 -20.20 -17.06 -9.97
CA ASN A 76 -18.92 -17.59 -10.43
C ASN A 76 -18.26 -16.68 -11.48
N LYS A 77 -19.03 -16.15 -12.44
CA LYS A 77 -18.49 -15.15 -13.39
C LYS A 77 -18.02 -13.88 -12.68
N LYS A 78 -18.69 -13.47 -11.60
CA LYS A 78 -18.37 -12.27 -10.83
C LYS A 78 -17.15 -12.45 -9.92
N TYR A 79 -17.01 -13.60 -9.25
CA TYR A 79 -16.09 -13.79 -8.13
C TYR A 79 -15.01 -14.85 -8.33
N LEU A 80 -15.29 -15.94 -9.05
CA LEU A 80 -14.39 -17.10 -9.11
C LEU A 80 -13.00 -16.72 -9.65
N ASN A 81 -11.96 -17.13 -8.95
CA ASN A 81 -10.55 -16.86 -9.21
C ASN A 81 -10.17 -15.37 -9.26
N LYS A 82 -10.99 -14.48 -8.69
CA LYS A 82 -10.68 -13.04 -8.61
C LYS A 82 -10.28 -12.67 -7.20
N VAL A 83 -9.39 -11.68 -7.10
CA VAL A 83 -9.04 -11.03 -5.84
C VAL A 83 -10.15 -10.04 -5.48
N LEU A 84 -10.69 -10.17 -4.28
CA LEU A 84 -11.86 -9.44 -3.81
C LEU A 84 -11.62 -8.95 -2.40
N ARG A 85 -12.06 -7.73 -2.11
CA ARG A 85 -12.20 -7.24 -0.73
C ARG A 85 -13.58 -7.59 -0.22
N ILE A 86 -13.64 -8.27 0.91
CA ILE A 86 -14.87 -8.74 1.50
C ILE A 86 -15.02 -8.16 2.90
N THR A 87 -16.14 -7.50 3.14
CA THR A 87 -16.50 -6.96 4.44
C THR A 87 -17.70 -7.68 5.04
N GLY A 88 -17.74 -7.79 6.37
CA GLY A 88 -18.85 -8.45 7.04
C GLY A 88 -18.68 -8.49 8.56
N LYS A 89 -19.36 -9.45 9.18
CA LYS A 89 -19.18 -9.79 10.60
C LYS A 89 -18.91 -11.26 10.73
N ALA A 90 -17.95 -11.62 11.59
CA ALA A 90 -17.68 -13.01 11.91
C ALA A 90 -18.85 -13.61 12.69
N SER A 91 -19.43 -14.68 12.16
CA SER A 91 -20.48 -15.47 12.82
C SER A 91 -19.90 -16.64 13.60
N GLU A 92 -18.77 -17.18 13.12
CA GLU A 92 -18.01 -18.26 13.74
C GLU A 92 -16.54 -18.15 13.31
N ILE A 93 -15.62 -18.51 14.21
CA ILE A 93 -14.19 -18.65 13.95
C ILE A 93 -13.77 -20.01 14.49
N ARG A 94 -13.12 -20.83 13.67
CA ARG A 94 -12.65 -22.18 14.05
C ARG A 94 -11.44 -22.58 13.22
N ALA A 95 -10.72 -23.62 13.63
CA ALA A 95 -9.72 -24.26 12.80
C ALA A 95 -10.34 -25.40 11.98
N ASP A 96 -9.79 -25.66 10.79
CA ASP A 96 -10.03 -26.89 10.05
C ASP A 96 -9.16 -28.06 10.57
N SER A 97 -9.35 -29.25 10.00
CA SER A 97 -8.57 -30.44 10.39
C SER A 97 -7.07 -30.35 10.07
N SER A 98 -6.68 -29.41 9.22
CA SER A 98 -5.30 -29.15 8.81
C SER A 98 -4.65 -28.02 9.61
N GLY A 99 -5.40 -27.39 10.51
CA GLY A 99 -4.93 -26.27 11.34
C GLY A 99 -5.13 -24.90 10.71
N ASN A 100 -5.71 -24.79 9.50
CA ASN A 100 -6.00 -23.48 8.91
C ASN A 100 -7.19 -22.82 9.59
N GLY A 101 -7.21 -21.50 9.61
CA GLY A 101 -8.33 -20.73 10.11
C GLY A 101 -9.52 -20.75 9.15
N ILE A 102 -10.72 -20.91 9.70
CA ILE A 102 -12.00 -20.72 9.03
C ILE A 102 -12.75 -19.59 9.73
N ILE A 103 -13.13 -18.58 8.95
CA ILE A 103 -14.05 -17.53 9.38
C ILE A 103 -15.36 -17.69 8.59
N GLU A 104 -16.46 -17.90 9.29
CA GLU A 104 -17.80 -17.95 8.70
C GLU A 104 -18.46 -16.57 8.85
N MET A 105 -18.97 -15.97 7.78
CA MET A 105 -19.72 -14.72 7.80
C MET A 105 -21.19 -14.93 7.39
N GLY A 106 -22.09 -14.08 7.89
CA GLY A 106 -23.53 -14.19 7.65
C GLY A 106 -24.26 -15.00 8.73
N ASN A 107 -25.27 -15.79 8.35
CA ASN A 107 -26.01 -16.61 9.31
C ASN A 107 -25.23 -17.89 9.63
N ALA A 108 -24.92 -18.11 10.91
CA ALA A 108 -24.29 -19.32 11.40
C ALA A 108 -25.13 -20.56 11.04
N GLY A 109 -24.56 -21.50 10.30
CA GLY A 109 -25.23 -22.75 9.89
C GLY A 109 -24.68 -23.36 8.60
N TYR A 110 -24.87 -24.67 8.43
CA TYR A 110 -24.25 -25.52 7.38
C TYR A 110 -24.61 -25.21 5.91
N SER A 111 -25.32 -24.11 5.62
CA SER A 111 -25.72 -23.76 4.24
C SER A 111 -26.08 -22.27 4.06
N THR A 112 -25.77 -21.41 5.04
CA THR A 112 -26.37 -20.05 5.09
C THR A 112 -25.40 -18.89 5.19
N GLY A 113 -24.10 -19.16 5.08
CA GLY A 113 -23.05 -18.16 5.24
C GLY A 113 -22.10 -18.06 4.05
N LEU A 114 -20.96 -17.42 4.32
CA LEU A 114 -19.80 -17.30 3.45
C LEU A 114 -18.60 -17.80 4.24
N ARG A 115 -17.89 -18.78 3.69
CA ARG A 115 -16.71 -19.37 4.33
C ARG A 115 -15.45 -18.71 3.81
N LEU A 116 -14.59 -18.25 4.72
CA LEU A 116 -13.27 -17.73 4.41
C LEU A 116 -12.20 -18.69 4.94
N HIS A 117 -11.28 -19.11 4.09
CA HIS A 117 -10.07 -19.84 4.49
C HIS A 117 -8.92 -18.85 4.64
N ILE A 118 -8.34 -18.83 5.83
CA ILE A 118 -7.23 -17.96 6.22
C ILE A 118 -6.12 -18.82 6.85
N ASP A 119 -4.88 -18.36 6.76
CA ASP A 119 -3.75 -19.02 7.40
C ASP A 119 -4.01 -19.21 8.91
N GLY A 120 -3.69 -20.39 9.43
CA GLY A 120 -3.89 -20.74 10.84
C GLY A 120 -3.03 -19.92 11.81
N ASP A 121 -1.87 -19.43 11.35
CA ASP A 121 -0.94 -18.60 12.10
C ASP A 121 -1.22 -17.09 11.92
N SER A 122 -2.29 -16.73 11.20
CA SER A 122 -2.67 -15.33 11.01
C SER A 122 -3.02 -14.66 12.35
N GLU A 123 -2.23 -13.67 12.77
CA GLU A 123 -2.49 -12.87 13.97
C GLU A 123 -3.88 -12.23 13.93
N TYR A 124 -4.35 -11.85 12.75
CA TYR A 124 -5.69 -11.32 12.55
C TYR A 124 -6.76 -12.37 12.90
N ALA A 125 -6.63 -13.60 12.40
CA ALA A 125 -7.60 -14.67 12.67
C ALA A 125 -7.58 -15.10 14.16
N ILE A 126 -6.40 -15.18 14.77
CA ILE A 126 -6.20 -15.57 16.18
C ILE A 126 -6.88 -14.58 17.12
N ASN A 127 -6.81 -13.28 16.83
CA ASN A 127 -7.38 -12.22 17.66
C ASN A 127 -8.85 -11.89 17.32
N LEU A 128 -9.42 -12.51 16.29
CA LEU A 128 -10.79 -12.24 15.85
C LEU A 128 -11.81 -12.90 16.78
N THR A 129 -12.89 -12.18 17.10
CA THR A 129 -13.96 -12.68 17.96
C THR A 129 -15.30 -12.73 17.23
N LYS A 130 -16.21 -13.59 17.69
CA LYS A 130 -17.56 -13.68 17.14
C LYS A 130 -18.28 -12.33 17.26
N GLY A 131 -18.88 -11.90 16.16
CA GLY A 131 -19.58 -10.63 16.01
C GLY A 131 -18.67 -9.46 15.60
N ALA A 132 -17.35 -9.64 15.64
CA ALA A 132 -16.40 -8.62 15.23
C ALA A 132 -16.56 -8.30 13.72
N PRO A 133 -16.30 -7.03 13.33
CA PRO A 133 -16.21 -6.68 11.93
C PRO A 133 -15.06 -7.45 11.28
N VAL A 134 -15.27 -7.86 10.03
CA VAL A 134 -14.29 -8.53 9.19
C VAL A 134 -14.05 -7.69 7.96
N ASP A 135 -12.78 -7.50 7.62
CA ASP A 135 -12.33 -6.82 6.41
C ASP A 135 -11.08 -7.54 5.87
N VAL A 136 -11.28 -8.31 4.82
CA VAL A 136 -10.28 -9.24 4.29
C VAL A 136 -10.18 -9.12 2.78
N ILE A 137 -9.00 -9.45 2.25
CA ILE A 137 -8.81 -9.71 0.83
C ILE A 137 -8.71 -11.23 0.65
N CYS A 138 -9.48 -11.77 -0.29
CA CYS A 138 -9.49 -13.19 -0.61
C CYS A 138 -9.50 -13.43 -2.12
N VAL A 139 -9.18 -14.65 -2.51
CA VAL A 139 -9.44 -15.19 -3.85
C VAL A 139 -10.79 -15.90 -3.86
N GLY A 140 -11.65 -15.54 -4.83
CA GLY A 140 -12.96 -16.17 -4.97
C GLY A 140 -12.86 -17.65 -5.31
N GLY A 141 -13.45 -18.51 -4.47
CA GLY A 141 -13.53 -19.94 -4.70
C GLY A 141 -14.88 -20.38 -5.29
N LYS A 142 -15.11 -21.70 -5.26
CA LYS A 142 -16.37 -22.32 -5.70
C LYS A 142 -17.36 -22.44 -4.54
N LEU A 143 -18.59 -22.76 -4.88
CA LEU A 143 -19.57 -23.25 -3.91
C LEU A 143 -19.14 -24.65 -3.43
N ALA A 144 -19.09 -24.85 -2.11
CA ALA A 144 -18.85 -26.16 -1.49
C ALA A 144 -19.97 -26.47 -0.51
N HIS A 145 -20.65 -27.59 -0.71
CA HIS A 145 -21.80 -28.00 0.11
C HIS A 145 -22.88 -26.90 0.27
N GLY A 146 -23.13 -26.13 -0.78
CA GLY A 146 -24.12 -25.04 -0.76
C GLY A 146 -23.64 -23.74 -0.10
N VAL A 147 -22.37 -23.65 0.29
CA VAL A 147 -21.76 -22.45 0.90
C VAL A 147 -20.70 -21.89 -0.04
N PRO A 148 -20.72 -20.59 -0.37
CA PRO A 148 -19.62 -19.98 -1.12
C PRO A 148 -18.36 -19.99 -0.28
N VAL A 149 -17.24 -20.38 -0.89
CA VAL A 149 -15.95 -20.48 -0.22
C VAL A 149 -14.97 -19.50 -0.85
N MET A 150 -14.24 -18.78 0.00
CA MET A 150 -13.15 -17.88 -0.36
C MET A 150 -11.85 -18.48 0.14
N GLN A 151 -10.81 -18.36 -0.67
CA GLN A 151 -9.49 -18.94 -0.43
C GLN A 151 -8.46 -17.84 -0.25
N ASP A 152 -7.29 -18.21 0.28
CA ASP A 152 -6.12 -17.34 0.40
C ASP A 152 -6.45 -15.99 1.03
N CYS A 153 -7.27 -16.00 2.09
CA CYS A 153 -7.70 -14.79 2.74
C CYS A 153 -6.59 -14.24 3.65
N SER A 154 -6.45 -12.92 3.66
CA SER A 154 -5.63 -12.15 4.61
C SER A 154 -6.41 -10.91 5.05
N SER A 155 -6.05 -10.31 6.18
CA SER A 155 -6.67 -9.04 6.56
C SER A 155 -6.40 -7.99 5.50
N ALA A 156 -7.33 -7.03 5.31
CA ALA A 156 -7.12 -5.98 4.31
C ALA A 156 -5.82 -5.20 4.56
N SER A 157 -5.47 -4.96 5.83
CA SER A 157 -4.22 -4.30 6.24
C SER A 157 -2.98 -5.09 5.83
N GLU A 158 -2.94 -6.38 6.19
CA GLU A 158 -1.81 -7.26 5.86
C GLU A 158 -1.60 -7.36 4.35
N TYR A 159 -2.70 -7.53 3.59
CA TYR A 159 -2.65 -7.57 2.14
C TYR A 159 -2.12 -6.25 1.55
N THR A 160 -2.59 -5.10 2.06
CA THR A 160 -2.09 -3.80 1.61
C THR A 160 -0.62 -3.58 1.94
N ASP A 161 -0.13 -4.08 3.07
CA ASP A 161 1.28 -3.94 3.45
C ASP A 161 2.17 -4.75 2.49
N ILE A 162 1.79 -5.98 2.16
CA ILE A 162 2.50 -6.82 1.20
C ILE A 162 2.54 -6.15 -0.18
N LEU A 163 1.39 -5.72 -0.69
CA LEU A 163 1.33 -5.07 -2.00
C LEU A 163 2.04 -3.72 -2.03
N SER A 164 1.93 -2.90 -0.98
CA SER A 164 2.62 -1.62 -0.90
C SER A 164 4.13 -1.81 -0.97
N ASN A 165 4.67 -2.81 -0.27
CA ASN A 165 6.09 -3.15 -0.36
C ASN A 165 6.49 -3.64 -1.76
N ALA A 166 5.64 -4.41 -2.42
CA ALA A 166 5.87 -4.84 -3.81
C ALA A 166 5.87 -3.64 -4.78
N TYR A 167 4.90 -2.72 -4.65
CA TYR A 167 4.86 -1.49 -5.43
C TYR A 167 6.08 -0.62 -5.17
N LEU A 168 6.46 -0.39 -3.91
CA LEU A 168 7.64 0.40 -3.57
C LEU A 168 8.91 -0.20 -4.15
N SER A 169 9.07 -1.53 -4.09
CA SER A 169 10.22 -2.21 -4.69
C SER A 169 10.25 -2.06 -6.22
N GLY A 170 9.09 -2.18 -6.88
CA GLY A 170 8.97 -2.03 -8.33
C GLY A 170 9.19 -0.59 -8.80
N LEU A 171 8.42 0.35 -8.26
CA LEU A 171 8.46 1.78 -8.59
C LEU A 171 9.84 2.41 -8.31
N ASN A 172 10.53 1.97 -7.27
CA ASN A 172 11.87 2.48 -7.00
C ASN A 172 12.95 1.99 -7.96
N LYS A 173 12.70 0.87 -8.66
CA LYS A 173 13.63 0.29 -9.65
C LYS A 173 13.28 0.70 -11.08
N ASP A 174 12.05 1.13 -11.32
CA ASP A 174 11.57 1.53 -12.62
C ASP A 174 12.11 2.92 -13.01
N PRO A 175 12.93 3.05 -14.06
CA PRO A 175 13.55 4.32 -14.41
C PRO A 175 12.56 5.38 -14.90
N ASP A 176 11.50 4.98 -15.60
CA ASP A 176 10.45 5.89 -16.08
C ASP A 176 9.66 6.47 -14.89
N THR A 177 9.27 5.63 -13.93
CA THR A 177 8.67 6.07 -12.67
C THR A 177 9.60 7.03 -11.94
N LYS A 178 10.88 6.69 -11.79
CA LYS A 178 11.86 7.57 -11.14
C LYS A 178 11.95 8.93 -11.82
N ALA A 179 11.96 8.98 -13.13
CA ALA A 179 11.97 10.22 -13.90
C ALA A 179 10.70 11.07 -13.68
N ILE A 180 9.53 10.44 -13.67
CA ILE A 180 8.25 11.10 -13.39
C ILE A 180 8.27 11.73 -12.00
N PHE A 181 8.62 10.94 -10.97
CA PHE A 181 8.65 11.40 -9.58
C PHE A 181 9.74 12.44 -9.32
N TYR A 182 10.91 12.30 -9.96
CA TYR A 182 11.94 13.33 -9.96
C TYR A 182 11.40 14.64 -10.56
N SER A 183 10.67 14.57 -11.68
CA SER A 183 10.09 15.75 -12.33
C SER A 183 9.03 16.43 -11.45
N ILE A 184 8.22 15.67 -10.70
CA ILE A 184 7.30 16.22 -9.70
C ILE A 184 8.06 16.97 -8.62
N LEU A 185 9.11 16.35 -8.07
CA LEU A 185 9.93 16.95 -7.02
C LEU A 185 10.58 18.25 -7.49
N LYS A 186 11.20 18.26 -8.68
CA LYS A 186 11.90 19.44 -9.22
C LYS A 186 10.95 20.52 -9.71
N GLY A 187 9.83 20.16 -10.33
CA GLY A 187 8.79 21.11 -10.73
C GLY A 187 8.16 21.85 -9.53
N ASN A 188 8.23 21.26 -8.34
CA ASN A 188 7.70 21.81 -7.08
C ASN A 188 8.81 21.92 -6.02
N GLU A 189 10.05 22.20 -6.44
CA GLU A 189 11.23 22.09 -5.55
C GLU A 189 11.11 22.93 -4.29
N SER A 190 10.59 24.16 -4.41
CA SER A 190 10.41 25.07 -3.27
C SER A 190 9.45 24.54 -2.20
N GLU A 191 8.46 23.74 -2.60
CA GLU A 191 7.39 23.26 -1.74
C GLU A 191 7.63 21.81 -1.28
N LEU A 192 8.23 20.97 -2.13
CA LEU A 192 8.35 19.53 -1.89
C LEU A 192 9.74 19.07 -1.45
N TYR A 193 10.83 19.74 -1.86
CA TYR A 193 12.17 19.17 -1.64
C TYR A 193 12.49 18.95 -0.16
N LYS A 194 12.32 19.99 0.67
CA LYS A 194 12.62 19.91 2.09
C LYS A 194 11.68 18.94 2.84
N PRO A 195 10.34 18.98 2.66
CA PRO A 195 9.46 18.02 3.29
C PRO A 195 9.75 16.57 2.86
N CYS A 196 9.98 16.33 1.57
CA CYS A 196 10.26 14.98 1.08
C CYS A 196 11.64 14.46 1.48
N LEU A 197 12.63 15.34 1.68
CA LEU A 197 13.90 14.95 2.30
C LEU A 197 13.73 14.56 3.77
N ALA A 198 12.79 15.19 4.50
CA ALA A 198 12.55 14.92 5.91
C ALA A 198 11.87 13.55 6.13
N GLY A 199 10.92 13.16 5.27
CA GLY A 199 10.22 11.89 5.39
C GLY A 199 9.02 11.78 4.48
N ALA A 200 8.49 10.56 4.31
CA ALA A 200 7.31 10.31 3.47
C ALA A 200 6.04 10.97 4.04
N LYS A 201 5.90 11.04 5.36
CA LYS A 201 4.76 11.71 6.00
C LYS A 201 4.75 13.21 5.72
N GLU A 202 5.87 13.88 5.97
CA GLU A 202 6.05 15.30 5.72
C GLU A 202 5.87 15.63 4.23
N CYS A 203 6.38 14.75 3.35
CA CYS A 203 6.15 14.82 1.92
C CYS A 203 4.65 14.78 1.58
N LEU A 204 3.90 13.83 2.14
CA LEU A 204 2.45 13.70 1.92
C LEU A 204 1.71 14.95 2.36
N ASP A 205 2.01 15.45 3.56
CA ASP A 205 1.36 16.64 4.12
C ASP A 205 1.59 17.87 3.22
N ALA A 206 2.79 18.00 2.64
CA ALA A 206 3.13 19.06 1.69
C ALA A 206 2.37 18.92 0.36
N ILE A 207 2.31 17.72 -0.22
CA ILE A 207 1.52 17.44 -1.44
C ILE A 207 0.05 17.78 -1.22
N GLN A 208 -0.53 17.35 -0.10
CA GLN A 208 -1.91 17.64 0.22
C GLN A 208 -2.15 19.14 0.43
N SER A 209 -1.16 19.90 0.91
CA SER A 209 -1.27 21.36 0.99
C SER A 209 -1.35 22.00 -0.38
N LEU A 210 -0.48 21.61 -1.32
CA LEU A 210 -0.53 22.08 -2.70
C LEU A 210 -1.91 21.84 -3.32
N VAL A 211 -2.45 20.63 -3.17
CA VAL A 211 -3.78 20.28 -3.71
C VAL A 211 -4.88 21.13 -3.07
N ARG A 212 -4.84 21.38 -1.75
CA ARG A 212 -5.81 22.27 -1.06
C ARG A 212 -5.73 23.71 -1.54
N GLU A 213 -4.55 24.16 -1.95
CA GLU A 213 -4.30 25.48 -2.53
C GLU A 213 -4.67 25.54 -4.03
N GLY A 214 -5.18 24.44 -4.60
CA GLY A 214 -5.55 24.34 -6.01
C GLY A 214 -4.36 24.16 -6.95
N ILE A 215 -3.18 23.85 -6.41
CA ILE A 215 -1.96 23.60 -7.16
C ILE A 215 -1.89 22.10 -7.44
N ASN A 216 -1.90 21.73 -8.72
CA ASN A 216 -1.68 20.35 -9.14
C ASN A 216 -0.17 20.11 -9.35
N PRO A 217 0.50 19.27 -8.54
CA PRO A 217 1.93 19.02 -8.67
C PRO A 217 2.32 18.42 -10.03
N TRP A 218 1.39 17.70 -10.67
CA TRP A 218 1.57 17.07 -11.98
C TRP A 218 1.74 18.08 -13.11
N ASP A 219 1.04 19.22 -13.06
CA ASP A 219 1.11 20.24 -14.10
C ASP A 219 2.52 20.85 -14.14
N LYS A 220 3.09 21.15 -12.97
CA LYS A 220 4.49 21.62 -12.86
C LYS A 220 5.49 20.54 -13.24
N ALA A 221 5.21 19.26 -12.94
CA ALA A 221 6.06 18.14 -13.32
C ALA A 221 6.19 18.02 -14.84
N GLU A 222 5.07 18.12 -15.56
CA GLU A 222 5.07 18.06 -17.03
C GLU A 222 5.87 19.21 -17.65
N ILE A 223 5.69 20.43 -17.14
CA ILE A 223 6.46 21.60 -17.59
C ILE A 223 7.95 21.37 -17.37
N TYR A 224 8.33 20.89 -16.18
CA TYR A 224 9.74 20.60 -15.87
C TYR A 224 10.30 19.51 -16.79
N LEU A 225 9.61 18.39 -16.94
CA LEU A 225 10.07 17.27 -17.77
C LEU A 225 10.27 17.70 -19.23
N ARG A 226 9.36 18.52 -19.79
CA ARG A 226 9.50 19.05 -21.16
C ARG A 226 10.71 19.98 -21.30
N ALA A 227 10.96 20.84 -20.32
CA ALA A 227 12.06 21.79 -20.35
C ALA A 227 13.43 21.14 -20.08
N HIS A 228 13.45 20.05 -19.30
CA HIS A 228 14.67 19.40 -18.81
C HIS A 228 14.84 17.96 -19.32
N TYR A 229 14.12 17.56 -20.37
CA TYR A 229 14.11 16.17 -20.86
C TYR A 229 15.52 15.55 -21.00
N PRO A 230 16.53 16.21 -21.63
CA PRO A 230 17.86 15.63 -21.76
C PRO A 230 18.59 15.39 -20.43
N GLU A 231 18.32 16.23 -19.42
CA GLU A 231 18.87 16.08 -18.07
C GLU A 231 18.23 14.87 -17.37
N VAL A 232 16.90 14.79 -17.42
CA VAL A 232 16.13 13.71 -16.80
C VAL A 232 16.47 12.36 -17.43
N GLU A 233 16.56 12.30 -18.76
CA GLU A 233 16.96 11.10 -19.51
C GLU A 233 18.40 10.66 -19.19
N LYS A 234 19.33 11.61 -19.09
CA LYS A 234 20.70 11.30 -18.70
C LYS A 234 20.76 10.72 -17.27
N LYS A 235 19.92 11.22 -16.36
CA LYS A 235 19.90 10.79 -14.95
C LYS A 235 19.22 9.42 -14.75
N HIS A 236 18.17 9.14 -15.51
CA HIS A 236 17.31 7.98 -15.31
C HIS A 236 17.30 7.00 -16.49
N ASN A 237 18.38 6.94 -17.29
CA ASN A 237 18.48 6.10 -18.49
C ASN A 237 17.48 6.51 -19.60
N PRO A 238 17.61 6.01 -20.85
CA PRO A 238 16.69 6.35 -21.93
C PRO A 238 15.24 6.04 -21.52
N LEU A 239 14.43 7.10 -21.46
CA LEU A 239 13.05 7.08 -21.01
C LEU A 239 12.12 6.68 -22.15
N PHE A 240 11.00 6.02 -21.82
CA PHE A 240 9.87 5.81 -22.74
C PHE A 240 10.23 5.10 -24.06
N LYS A 241 10.80 3.90 -23.99
CA LYS A 241 11.03 3.03 -25.16
C LYS A 241 9.79 2.28 -25.62
#